data_AF-A0A4S8Q059-F1
#
_entry.id   AF-A0A4S8Q059-F1
#
_cell.length_a   1.000
_cell.length_b   1.000
_cell.length_c   1.000
_cell.angle_alpha   90.00
_cell.angle_beta   90.00
_cell.angle_gamma   90.00
#
_symmetry.space_group_name_H-M   'P 1'
#
loop_
_entity.id
_entity.type
_entity.pdbx_description
1 polymer ?
#
loop_
_entity_poly.entity_id
_entity_poly.type
_entity_poly.pdbx_seq_one_letter_code
_entity_poly.pdbx_strand_id
1 'polypeptide(L)'
;MTKTVTLCKRCGNPIPQQAGRGRPRLYCAEGDCAAQAKRQRELRRATPGLEGALARAEELYEQIDQSMTAALAPLAEALRAETDPAQVEARLAEVRSEAAGAVAAARAERNEVTGRSESLAEELAAARIEIERLASSAEEAQVRAKEAVTARVAAVKAAEQTRAEADAQILSAREEVEAATAAREDAEASAQAALGEAKTAREDSDAARNAQAAADEAATAARGEADRARARAEQIATEAEAAVRAGQEALARADARAAALAGERDAERSRVETLLGDLAIARRDAEKAVGEAEAARQALAASADQVSALASDQRVLESKLEAASTDVQGLRGEVESWRRRALAAEVRLERPTEAD
;
A
#
# COMPACT_ATOMS: atom_id res chain seq x y z
N MET A 1 156.27 -57.38 33.34
CA MET A 1 156.75 -56.03 32.99
C MET A 1 158.24 -56.10 32.70
N THR A 2 158.60 -56.37 31.46
CA THR A 2 159.99 -56.40 30.98
C THR A 2 160.52 -54.96 30.92
N LYS A 3 161.39 -54.58 31.87
CA LYS A 3 162.12 -53.31 31.76
C LYS A 3 162.96 -53.40 30.50
N THR A 4 162.61 -52.63 29.47
CA THR A 4 163.43 -52.56 28.26
C THR A 4 164.75 -51.91 28.66
N VAL A 5 165.81 -52.72 28.70
CA VAL A 5 167.14 -52.23 29.03
C VAL A 5 167.80 -51.81 27.73
N THR A 6 168.10 -50.53 27.60
CA THR A 6 168.91 -50.02 26.48
C THR A 6 170.30 -49.71 26.98
N LEU A 7 171.33 -49.97 26.18
CA LEU A 7 172.70 -49.64 26.55
C LEU A 7 172.96 -48.14 26.42
N CYS A 8 173.74 -47.59 27.36
CA CYS A 8 174.20 -46.21 27.30
C CYS A 8 175.03 -45.99 26.05
N LYS A 9 174.67 -44.98 25.24
CA LYS A 9 175.34 -44.68 23.97
C LYS A 9 176.82 -44.31 24.14
N ARG A 10 177.28 -44.04 25.37
CA ARG A 10 178.68 -43.68 25.67
C ARG A 10 179.47 -44.81 26.33
N CYS A 11 179.03 -45.28 27.51
CA CYS A 11 179.77 -46.27 28.30
C CYS A 11 179.23 -47.69 28.18
N GLY A 12 178.14 -47.92 27.47
CA GLY A 12 177.51 -49.23 27.36
C GLY A 12 176.73 -49.68 28.59
N ASN A 13 176.73 -48.94 29.71
CA ASN A 13 175.98 -49.35 30.91
C ASN A 13 174.48 -49.54 30.61
N PRO A 14 173.85 -50.59 31.16
CA PRO A 14 172.42 -50.82 31.01
C PRO A 14 171.62 -49.67 31.64
N ILE A 15 170.78 -49.03 30.83
CA ILE A 15 169.86 -47.98 31.26
C ILE A 15 168.47 -48.60 31.37
N PRO A 16 167.85 -48.60 32.56
CA PRO A 16 166.46 -48.99 32.68
C PRO A 16 165.57 -47.93 31.99
N GLN A 17 164.88 -48.32 30.91
CA GLN A 17 163.86 -47.46 30.31
C GLN A 17 162.57 -47.53 31.12
N GLN A 18 161.91 -46.38 31.27
CA GLN A 18 160.56 -46.33 31.81
C GLN A 18 159.58 -46.71 30.70
N ALA A 19 158.65 -47.62 30.98
CA ALA A 19 157.58 -47.94 30.04
C ALA A 19 156.52 -46.82 30.10
N GLY A 20 156.52 -45.91 29.11
CA GLY A 20 155.56 -44.80 29.06
C GLY A 20 155.89 -43.73 28.00
N ARG A 21 155.02 -42.71 27.90
CA ARG A 21 155.25 -41.54 27.01
C ARG A 21 156.42 -40.71 27.54
N GLY A 22 157.51 -40.68 26.78
CA GLY A 22 158.68 -39.86 27.06
C GLY A 22 159.81 -40.21 26.09
N ARG A 23 160.76 -39.28 25.89
CA ARG A 23 161.93 -39.54 25.05
C ARG A 23 162.79 -40.64 25.71
N PRO A 24 163.12 -41.74 25.01
CA PRO A 24 163.98 -42.77 25.57
C PRO A 24 165.28 -42.21 26.11
N ARG A 25 165.70 -42.65 27.31
CA ARG A 25 166.94 -42.20 27.95
C ARG A 25 168.14 -42.79 27.20
N LEU A 26 168.92 -41.95 26.52
CA LEU A 26 170.07 -42.40 25.72
C LEU A 26 171.37 -42.57 26.52
N TYR A 27 171.43 -42.01 27.73
CA TYR A 27 172.62 -41.97 28.58
C TYR A 27 172.30 -42.41 30.01
N CYS A 28 173.25 -43.07 30.68
CA CYS A 28 173.09 -43.52 32.05
C CYS A 28 172.97 -42.31 33.00
N ALA A 29 172.18 -42.47 34.07
CA ALA A 29 171.97 -41.42 35.07
C ALA A 29 173.10 -41.37 36.12
N GLU A 30 173.72 -42.51 36.39
CA GLU A 30 174.75 -42.69 37.42
C GLU A 30 176.11 -42.10 37.01
N GLY A 31 176.35 -41.90 35.71
CA GLY A 31 177.58 -41.30 35.19
C GLY A 31 177.34 -39.94 34.56
N ASP A 32 178.41 -39.15 34.40
CA ASP A 32 178.37 -37.88 33.68
C ASP A 32 178.33 -38.07 32.15
N CYS A 33 177.97 -39.27 31.65
CA CYS A 33 177.97 -39.62 30.23
C CYS A 33 177.13 -38.68 29.35
N ALA A 34 175.99 -38.21 29.85
CA ALA A 34 175.17 -37.21 29.16
C ALA A 34 175.89 -35.85 29.07
N ALA A 35 176.50 -35.41 30.17
CA ALA A 35 177.25 -34.16 30.24
C ALA A 35 178.55 -34.23 29.41
N GLN A 36 179.25 -35.36 29.39
CA GLN A 36 180.41 -35.59 28.53
C GLN A 36 180.02 -35.63 27.05
N ALA A 37 178.93 -36.30 26.70
CA ALA A 37 178.45 -36.30 25.32
C ALA A 37 178.03 -34.90 24.88
N LYS A 38 177.47 -34.08 25.78
CA LYS A 38 177.18 -32.67 25.53
C LYS A 38 178.46 -31.86 25.34
N ARG A 39 179.42 -31.96 26.28
CA ARG A 39 180.74 -31.31 26.17
C ARG A 39 181.48 -31.70 24.90
N GLN A 40 181.45 -32.97 24.50
CA GLN A 40 182.09 -33.43 23.27
C GLN A 40 181.43 -32.87 22.01
N ARG A 41 180.10 -32.72 21.99
CA ARG A 41 179.41 -32.02 20.90
C ARG A 41 179.74 -30.54 20.88
N GLU A 42 179.73 -29.89 22.03
CA GLU A 42 180.10 -28.47 22.15
C GLU A 42 181.56 -28.23 21.73
N LEU A 43 182.48 -29.12 22.12
CA LEU A 43 183.86 -29.14 21.64
C LEU A 43 183.93 -29.30 20.13
N ARG A 44 183.24 -30.28 19.54
CA ARG A 44 183.18 -30.46 18.08
C ARG A 44 182.60 -29.23 17.38
N ARG A 45 181.57 -28.58 17.95
CA ARG A 45 181.02 -27.32 17.42
C ARG A 45 181.99 -26.15 17.55
N ALA A 46 182.83 -26.12 18.58
CA ALA A 46 183.80 -25.07 18.84
C ALA A 46 185.16 -25.30 18.18
N THR A 47 185.41 -26.51 17.62
CA THR A 47 186.63 -26.81 16.87
C THR A 47 186.76 -25.85 15.67
N PRO A 48 187.83 -25.05 15.58
CA PRO A 48 188.08 -24.20 14.43
C PRO A 48 188.28 -25.02 13.16
N GLY A 49 187.80 -24.52 12.02
CA GLY A 49 188.00 -25.15 10.71
C GLY A 49 186.86 -26.06 10.24
N LEU A 50 187.20 -26.97 9.31
CA LEU A 50 186.24 -27.76 8.53
C LEU A 50 185.40 -28.70 9.41
N GLU A 51 186.01 -29.31 10.43
CA GLU A 51 185.33 -30.30 11.28
C GLU A 51 184.20 -29.68 12.12
N GLY A 52 184.40 -28.48 12.68
CA GLY A 52 183.35 -27.80 13.42
C GLY A 52 182.27 -27.21 12.52
N ALA A 53 182.61 -26.83 11.29
CA ALA A 53 181.63 -26.46 10.27
C ALA A 53 180.77 -27.68 9.85
N LEU A 54 181.39 -28.86 9.68
CA LEU A 54 180.69 -30.11 9.36
C LEU A 54 179.73 -30.53 10.48
N ALA A 55 180.18 -30.49 11.74
CA ALA A 55 179.32 -30.84 12.88
C ALA A 55 178.09 -29.92 13.02
N ARG A 56 178.22 -28.61 12.74
CA ARG A 56 177.07 -27.69 12.69
C ARG A 56 176.15 -27.97 11.50
N ALA A 57 176.71 -28.34 10.35
CA ALA A 57 175.94 -28.69 9.16
C ALA A 57 175.14 -29.99 9.37
N GLU A 58 175.72 -31.00 10.02
CA GLU A 58 175.04 -32.25 10.38
C GLU A 58 173.87 -32.02 11.35
N GLU A 59 174.05 -31.18 12.38
CA GLU A 59 172.97 -30.85 13.31
C GLU A 59 171.86 -30.02 12.66
N LEU A 60 172.21 -29.09 11.77
CA LEU A 60 171.23 -28.37 10.98
C LEU A 60 170.45 -29.34 10.07
N TYR A 61 171.12 -30.33 9.47
CA TYR A 61 170.47 -31.36 8.67
C TYR A 61 169.51 -32.22 9.51
N GLU A 62 169.94 -32.71 10.68
CA GLU A 62 169.05 -33.46 11.60
C GLU A 62 167.86 -32.62 12.05
N GLN A 63 168.05 -31.32 12.29
CA GLN A 63 166.96 -30.41 12.65
C GLN A 63 166.00 -30.18 11.48
N ILE A 64 166.52 -29.97 10.26
CA ILE A 64 165.71 -29.84 9.05
C ILE A 64 164.90 -31.13 8.83
N ASP A 65 165.53 -32.31 8.90
CA ASP A 65 164.88 -33.60 8.73
C ASP A 65 163.77 -33.84 9.77
N GLN A 66 164.02 -33.51 11.04
CA GLN A 66 163.00 -33.59 12.10
C GLN A 66 161.85 -32.60 11.87
N SER A 67 162.15 -31.36 11.49
CA SER A 67 161.13 -30.33 11.23
C SER A 67 160.29 -30.64 10.01
N MET A 68 160.92 -31.16 8.94
CA MET A 68 160.25 -31.57 7.71
C MET A 68 159.39 -32.80 7.95
N THR A 69 159.89 -33.82 8.66
CA THR A 69 159.09 -34.98 9.06
C THR A 69 157.91 -34.58 9.94
N ALA A 70 158.11 -33.65 10.88
CA ALA A 70 157.02 -33.14 11.72
C ALA A 70 155.97 -32.33 10.95
N ALA A 71 156.35 -31.62 9.88
CA ALA A 71 155.43 -30.91 9.01
C ALA A 71 154.72 -31.85 8.00
N LEU A 72 155.42 -32.87 7.50
CA LEU A 72 154.89 -33.83 6.52
C LEU A 72 154.01 -34.90 7.16
N ALA A 73 154.28 -35.32 8.40
CA ALA A 73 153.47 -36.33 9.10
C ALA A 73 151.97 -35.97 9.17
N PRO A 74 151.54 -34.76 9.61
CA PRO A 74 150.13 -34.40 9.62
C PRO A 74 149.54 -34.24 8.21
N LEU A 75 150.34 -33.81 7.22
CA LEU A 75 149.89 -33.75 5.82
C LEU A 75 149.69 -35.15 5.23
N ALA A 76 150.58 -36.09 5.53
CA ALA A 76 150.47 -37.48 5.12
C ALA A 76 149.29 -38.17 5.81
N GLU A 77 149.01 -37.83 7.07
CA GLU A 77 147.85 -38.35 7.79
C GLU A 77 146.53 -37.76 7.26
N ALA A 78 146.48 -36.46 6.97
CA ALA A 78 145.33 -35.83 6.32
C ALA A 78 145.12 -36.39 4.90
N LEU A 79 146.19 -36.58 4.13
CA LEU A 79 146.09 -37.20 2.81
C LEU A 79 145.63 -38.66 2.92
N ARG A 80 146.13 -39.44 3.89
CA ARG A 80 145.59 -40.78 4.15
C ARG A 80 144.12 -40.73 4.54
N ALA A 81 143.70 -39.81 5.40
CA ALA A 81 142.29 -39.68 5.77
C ALA A 81 141.38 -39.34 4.56
N GLU A 82 141.89 -38.57 3.58
CA GLU A 82 141.16 -38.21 2.37
C GLU A 82 141.28 -39.24 1.23
N THR A 83 142.36 -40.04 1.19
CA THR A 83 142.63 -41.01 0.10
C THR A 83 142.45 -42.48 0.50
N ASP A 84 142.26 -42.78 1.79
CA ASP A 84 141.98 -44.13 2.26
C ASP A 84 140.61 -44.56 1.73
N PRO A 85 140.56 -45.59 0.86
CA PRO A 85 139.32 -46.03 0.25
C PRO A 85 138.25 -46.40 1.30
N ALA A 86 138.64 -46.92 2.46
CA ALA A 86 137.69 -47.29 3.51
C ALA A 86 136.98 -46.06 4.12
N GLN A 87 137.70 -44.95 4.32
CA GLN A 87 137.12 -43.71 4.86
C GLN A 87 136.23 -43.02 3.83
N VAL A 88 136.64 -43.03 2.55
CA VAL A 88 135.83 -42.49 1.46
C VAL A 88 134.53 -43.29 1.28
N GLU A 89 134.60 -44.62 1.30
CA GLU A 89 133.41 -45.47 1.24
C GLU A 89 132.48 -45.25 2.43
N ALA A 90 133.01 -45.07 3.64
CA ALA A 90 132.22 -44.74 4.82
C ALA A 90 131.50 -43.38 4.68
N ARG A 91 132.21 -42.32 4.25
CA ARG A 91 131.61 -41.00 3.97
C ARG A 91 130.56 -41.07 2.85
N LEU A 92 130.81 -41.84 1.79
CA LEU A 92 129.85 -42.05 0.72
C LEU A 92 128.62 -42.82 1.21
N ALA A 93 128.78 -43.80 2.10
CA ALA A 93 127.66 -44.53 2.70
C ALA A 93 126.82 -43.62 3.60
N GLU A 94 127.45 -42.75 4.40
CA GLU A 94 126.78 -41.74 5.22
C GLU A 94 125.97 -40.77 4.36
N VAL A 95 126.59 -40.14 3.36
CA VAL A 95 125.89 -39.22 2.44
C VAL A 95 124.76 -39.92 1.68
N ARG A 96 124.95 -41.19 1.26
CA ARG A 96 123.88 -41.98 0.64
C ARG A 96 122.72 -42.26 1.61
N SER A 97 123.03 -42.52 2.88
CA SER A 97 122.03 -42.74 3.93
C SER A 97 121.24 -41.46 4.21
N GLU A 98 121.92 -40.32 4.35
CA GLU A 98 121.29 -39.00 4.51
C GLU A 98 120.41 -38.65 3.31
N ALA A 99 120.92 -38.84 2.09
CA ALA A 99 120.16 -38.62 0.87
C ALA A 99 118.94 -39.55 0.77
N ALA A 100 119.09 -40.82 1.14
CA ALA A 100 117.97 -41.76 1.20
C ALA A 100 116.92 -41.34 2.23
N GLY A 101 117.36 -40.85 3.41
CA GLY A 101 116.51 -40.29 4.44
C GLY A 101 115.75 -39.05 3.97
N ALA A 102 116.43 -38.11 3.30
CA ALA A 102 115.82 -36.91 2.73
C ALA A 102 114.79 -37.24 1.64
N VAL A 103 115.08 -38.21 0.76
CA VAL A 103 114.12 -38.67 -0.26
C VAL A 103 112.93 -39.37 0.39
N ALA A 104 113.13 -40.17 1.44
CA ALA A 104 112.04 -40.81 2.18
C ALA A 104 111.14 -39.77 2.85
N ALA A 105 111.72 -38.75 3.50
CA ALA A 105 110.99 -37.64 4.11
C ALA A 105 110.18 -36.86 3.05
N ALA A 106 110.80 -36.47 1.93
CA ALA A 106 110.10 -35.77 0.86
C ALA A 106 108.95 -36.59 0.24
N ARG A 107 109.10 -37.92 0.15
CA ARG A 107 108.02 -38.82 -0.31
C ARG A 107 106.90 -38.93 0.72
N ALA A 108 107.23 -38.99 2.01
CA ALA A 108 106.25 -38.98 3.09
C ALA A 108 105.44 -37.67 3.09
N GLU A 109 106.11 -36.51 3.01
CA GLU A 109 105.45 -35.19 2.91
C GLU A 109 104.55 -35.10 1.67
N ARG A 110 105.04 -35.53 0.50
CA ARG A 110 104.23 -35.57 -0.72
C ARG A 110 102.98 -36.42 -0.53
N ASN A 111 103.12 -37.63 0.02
CA ASN A 111 101.99 -38.52 0.24
C ASN A 111 100.99 -37.94 1.25
N GLU A 112 101.45 -37.26 2.29
CA GLU A 112 100.59 -36.55 3.24
C GLU A 112 99.82 -35.40 2.56
N VAL A 113 100.48 -34.60 1.72
CA VAL A 113 99.83 -33.53 0.96
C VAL A 113 98.81 -34.10 -0.02
N THR A 114 99.14 -35.18 -0.73
CA THR A 114 98.19 -35.88 -1.62
C THR A 114 96.98 -36.38 -0.85
N GLY A 115 97.18 -37.07 0.28
CA GLY A 115 96.08 -37.57 1.11
C GLY A 115 95.19 -36.45 1.67
N ARG A 116 95.78 -35.33 2.12
CA ARG A 116 95.02 -34.14 2.54
C ARG A 116 94.23 -33.54 1.37
N SER A 117 94.80 -33.49 0.17
CA SER A 117 94.11 -32.98 -1.01
C SER A 117 92.94 -33.88 -1.42
N GLU A 118 93.09 -35.20 -1.34
CA GLU A 118 92.03 -36.17 -1.61
C GLU A 118 90.90 -36.03 -0.58
N SER A 119 91.21 -35.97 0.72
CA SER A 119 90.23 -35.73 1.79
C SER A 119 89.44 -34.43 1.58
N LEU A 120 90.11 -33.33 1.25
CA LEU A 120 89.45 -32.05 0.99
C LEU A 120 88.59 -32.09 -0.27
N ALA A 121 88.99 -32.86 -1.30
CA ALA A 121 88.19 -33.04 -2.51
C ALA A 121 86.92 -33.85 -2.22
N GLU A 122 87.01 -34.89 -1.39
CA GLU A 122 85.86 -35.67 -0.92
C GLU A 122 84.90 -34.83 -0.07
N GLU A 123 85.43 -34.05 0.88
CA GLU A 123 84.63 -33.13 1.70
C GLU A 123 83.92 -32.07 0.85
N LEU A 124 84.61 -31.49 -0.14
CA LEU A 124 84.01 -30.53 -1.07
C LEU A 124 82.92 -31.17 -1.93
N ALA A 125 83.12 -32.41 -2.39
CA ALA A 125 82.11 -33.15 -3.14
C ALA A 125 80.87 -33.42 -2.29
N ALA A 126 81.06 -33.86 -1.04
CA ALA A 126 79.96 -34.08 -0.09
C ALA A 126 79.21 -32.77 0.22
N ALA A 127 79.93 -31.66 0.45
CA ALA A 127 79.33 -30.35 0.68
C ALA A 127 78.50 -29.87 -0.52
N ARG A 128 78.96 -30.12 -1.75
CA ARG A 128 78.20 -29.77 -2.97
C ARG A 128 76.90 -30.56 -3.08
N ILE A 129 76.94 -31.86 -2.82
CA ILE A 129 75.74 -32.71 -2.83
C ILE A 129 74.74 -32.22 -1.78
N GLU A 130 75.21 -31.85 -0.59
CA GLU A 130 74.35 -31.34 0.47
C GLU A 130 73.74 -29.97 0.12
N ILE A 131 74.51 -29.06 -0.49
CA ILE A 131 73.99 -27.77 -0.97
C ILE A 131 72.90 -27.98 -2.02
N GLU A 132 73.12 -28.90 -2.98
CA GLU A 132 72.12 -29.21 -4.01
C GLU A 132 70.83 -29.78 -3.40
N ARG A 133 70.97 -30.69 -2.42
CA ARG A 133 69.83 -31.25 -1.69
C ARG A 133 69.05 -30.17 -0.93
N LEU A 134 69.75 -29.25 -0.27
CA LEU A 134 69.13 -28.14 0.45
C LEU A 134 68.47 -27.14 -0.52
N ALA A 135 69.07 -26.87 -1.67
CA ALA A 135 68.51 -26.02 -2.71
C ALA A 135 67.21 -26.63 -3.27
N SER A 136 67.23 -27.91 -3.67
CA SER A 136 66.05 -28.64 -4.13
C SER A 136 64.94 -28.63 -3.08
N SER A 137 65.26 -28.86 -1.80
CA SER A 137 64.28 -28.82 -0.71
C SER A 137 63.69 -27.42 -0.50
N ALA A 138 64.51 -26.37 -0.63
CA ALA A 138 64.07 -24.99 -0.53
C ALA A 138 63.15 -24.59 -1.69
N GLU A 139 63.44 -25.04 -2.91
CA GLU A 139 62.59 -24.83 -4.09
C GLU A 139 61.22 -25.52 -3.91
N GLU A 140 61.20 -26.79 -3.49
CA GLU A 140 59.96 -27.51 -3.17
C GLU A 140 59.15 -26.82 -2.07
N ALA A 141 59.82 -26.32 -1.02
CA ALA A 141 59.16 -25.56 0.04
C ALA A 141 58.58 -24.23 -0.50
N GLN A 142 59.29 -23.55 -1.40
CA GLN A 142 58.81 -22.32 -2.03
C GLN A 142 57.59 -22.58 -2.94
N VAL A 143 57.60 -23.66 -3.72
CA VAL A 143 56.46 -24.07 -4.55
C VAL A 143 55.24 -24.34 -3.68
N ARG A 144 55.39 -25.17 -2.63
CA ARG A 144 54.30 -25.46 -1.69
C ARG A 144 53.77 -24.21 -0.99
N ALA A 145 54.65 -23.25 -0.63
CA ALA A 145 54.24 -21.99 -0.04
C ALA A 145 53.43 -21.13 -1.04
N LYS A 146 53.85 -21.04 -2.31
CA LYS A 146 53.11 -20.32 -3.36
C LYS A 146 51.74 -20.95 -3.64
N GLU A 147 51.67 -22.27 -3.70
CA GLU A 147 50.42 -23.01 -3.86
C GLU A 147 49.48 -22.78 -2.67
N ALA A 148 49.98 -22.85 -1.44
CA ALA A 148 49.20 -22.58 -0.23
C ALA A 148 48.66 -21.15 -0.19
N VAL A 149 49.46 -20.15 -0.58
CA VAL A 149 49.00 -18.76 -0.68
C VAL A 149 47.93 -18.62 -1.76
N THR A 150 48.12 -19.23 -2.93
CA THR A 150 47.15 -19.20 -4.03
C THR A 150 45.83 -19.85 -3.63
N ALA A 151 45.89 -21.02 -2.97
CA ALA A 151 44.72 -21.71 -2.44
C ALA A 151 43.99 -20.88 -1.38
N ARG A 152 44.73 -20.20 -0.48
CA ARG A 152 44.14 -19.32 0.52
C ARG A 152 43.43 -18.12 -0.11
N VAL A 153 44.03 -17.47 -1.11
CA VAL A 153 43.40 -16.36 -1.84
C VAL A 153 42.13 -16.82 -2.56
N ALA A 154 42.17 -17.99 -3.20
CA ALA A 154 40.99 -18.57 -3.84
C ALA A 154 39.87 -18.87 -2.83
N ALA A 155 40.21 -19.43 -1.67
CA ALA A 155 39.25 -19.72 -0.61
C ALA A 155 38.61 -18.44 -0.02
N VAL A 156 39.40 -17.38 0.17
CA VAL A 156 38.89 -16.07 0.63
C VAL A 156 37.92 -15.50 -0.40
N LYS A 157 38.29 -15.50 -1.69
CA LYS A 157 37.43 -15.01 -2.77
C LYS A 157 36.12 -15.79 -2.87
N ALA A 158 36.16 -17.12 -2.74
CA ALA A 158 34.96 -17.94 -2.72
C ALA A 158 34.07 -17.61 -1.52
N ALA A 159 34.65 -17.43 -0.33
CA ALA A 159 33.90 -17.03 0.86
C ALA A 159 33.27 -15.63 0.73
N GLU A 160 33.95 -14.67 0.10
CA GLU A 160 33.40 -13.34 -0.19
C GLU A 160 32.25 -13.41 -1.20
N GLN A 161 32.36 -14.25 -2.24
CA GLN A 161 31.28 -14.48 -3.20
C GLN A 161 30.04 -15.09 -2.53
N THR A 162 30.21 -16.13 -1.71
CA THR A 162 29.10 -16.74 -0.97
C THR A 162 28.43 -15.75 -0.01
N ARG A 163 29.21 -14.85 0.62
CA ARG A 163 28.64 -13.78 1.46
C ARG A 163 27.84 -12.78 0.64
N ALA A 164 28.37 -12.33 -0.51
CA ALA A 164 27.66 -11.41 -1.39
C ALA A 164 26.36 -12.02 -1.94
N GLU A 165 26.36 -13.30 -2.29
CA GLU A 165 25.16 -14.03 -2.69
C GLU A 165 24.14 -14.14 -1.55
N ALA A 166 24.58 -14.44 -0.33
CA ALA A 166 23.71 -14.49 0.83
C ALA A 166 23.10 -13.12 1.17
N ASP A 167 23.90 -12.04 1.09
CA ASP A 167 23.40 -10.67 1.31
C ASP A 167 22.37 -10.27 0.24
N ALA A 168 22.61 -10.63 -1.02
CA ALA A 168 21.65 -10.41 -2.10
C ALA A 168 20.34 -11.19 -1.89
N GLN A 169 20.43 -12.45 -1.43
CA GLN A 169 19.25 -13.24 -1.07
C GLN A 169 18.48 -12.64 0.10
N ILE A 170 19.16 -12.12 1.12
CA ILE A 170 18.52 -11.44 2.25
C ILE A 170 17.79 -10.17 1.80
N LEU A 171 18.41 -9.37 0.92
CA LEU A 171 17.76 -8.17 0.35
C LEU A 171 16.52 -8.54 -0.47
N SER A 172 16.64 -9.52 -1.37
CA SER A 172 15.50 -10.01 -2.15
C SER A 172 14.37 -10.52 -1.26
N ALA A 173 14.69 -11.29 -0.21
CA ALA A 173 13.69 -11.77 0.73
C ALA A 173 13.01 -10.64 1.53
N ARG A 174 13.75 -9.56 1.84
CA ARG A 174 13.17 -8.38 2.49
C ARG A 174 12.21 -7.64 1.56
N GLU A 175 12.60 -7.44 0.31
CA GLU A 175 11.73 -6.83 -0.71
C GLU A 175 10.45 -7.65 -0.91
N GLU A 176 10.54 -8.98 -0.95
CA GLU A 176 9.38 -9.88 -1.02
C GLU A 176 8.48 -9.76 0.21
N VAL A 177 9.05 -9.69 1.41
CA VAL A 177 8.29 -9.49 2.66
C VAL A 177 7.60 -8.13 2.66
N GLU A 178 8.30 -7.06 2.28
CA GLU A 178 7.74 -5.71 2.18
C GLU A 178 6.59 -5.65 1.17
N ALA A 179 6.77 -6.25 -0.01
CA ALA A 179 5.71 -6.36 -1.02
C ALA A 179 4.51 -7.17 -0.52
N ALA A 180 4.74 -8.28 0.18
CA ALA A 180 3.68 -9.08 0.77
C ALA A 180 2.93 -8.32 1.89
N THR A 181 3.63 -7.52 2.70
CA THR A 181 3.00 -6.67 3.72
C THR A 181 2.15 -5.57 3.09
N ALA A 182 2.65 -4.88 2.07
CA ALA A 182 1.88 -3.85 1.35
C ALA A 182 0.62 -4.46 0.69
N ALA A 183 0.76 -5.62 0.02
CA ALA A 183 -0.38 -6.32 -0.58
C ALA A 183 -1.43 -6.74 0.46
N ARG A 184 -1.00 -7.11 1.67
CA ARG A 184 -1.90 -7.42 2.78
C ARG A 184 -2.63 -6.17 3.27
N GLU A 185 -1.93 -5.06 3.47
CA GLU A 185 -2.53 -3.79 3.88
C GLU A 185 -3.56 -3.29 2.86
N ASP A 186 -3.24 -3.37 1.57
CA ASP A 186 -4.15 -3.03 0.47
C ASP A 186 -5.40 -3.94 0.46
N ALA A 187 -5.21 -5.23 0.71
CA ALA A 187 -6.33 -6.19 0.81
C ALA A 187 -7.21 -5.90 2.04
N GLU A 188 -6.62 -5.58 3.19
CA GLU A 188 -7.35 -5.19 4.41
C GLU A 188 -8.13 -3.89 4.20
N ALA A 189 -7.53 -2.87 3.57
CA ALA A 189 -8.19 -1.62 3.23
C ALA A 189 -9.36 -1.84 2.25
N SER A 190 -9.14 -2.66 1.21
CA SER A 190 -10.18 -3.02 0.24
C SER A 190 -11.34 -3.78 0.90
N ALA A 191 -11.05 -4.69 1.83
CA ALA A 191 -12.07 -5.40 2.60
C ALA A 191 -12.89 -4.46 3.50
N GLN A 192 -12.22 -3.50 4.16
CA GLN A 192 -12.91 -2.48 4.97
C GLN A 192 -13.82 -1.60 4.12
N ALA A 193 -13.34 -1.16 2.94
CA ALA A 193 -14.15 -0.41 1.99
C ALA A 193 -15.39 -1.20 1.54
N ALA A 194 -15.22 -2.47 1.15
CA ALA A 194 -16.32 -3.34 0.77
C ALA A 194 -17.34 -3.56 1.90
N LEU A 195 -16.87 -3.66 3.16
CA LEU A 195 -17.77 -3.74 4.32
C LEU A 195 -18.55 -2.44 4.54
N GLY A 196 -17.92 -1.28 4.35
CA GLY A 196 -18.57 0.03 4.41
C GLY A 196 -19.63 0.21 3.32
N GLU A 197 -19.31 -0.18 2.09
CA GLU A 197 -20.26 -0.19 0.98
C GLU A 197 -21.43 -1.15 1.24
N ALA A 198 -21.15 -2.37 1.71
CA ALA A 198 -22.18 -3.34 2.05
C ALA A 198 -23.11 -2.86 3.19
N LYS A 199 -22.56 -2.14 4.17
CA LYS A 199 -23.35 -1.53 5.25
C LYS A 199 -24.26 -0.44 4.69
N THR A 200 -23.72 0.46 3.87
CA THR A 200 -24.49 1.54 3.21
C THR A 200 -25.59 0.96 2.34
N ALA A 201 -25.29 -0.06 1.52
CA ALA A 201 -26.29 -0.72 0.68
C ALA A 201 -27.41 -1.40 1.48
N ARG A 202 -27.11 -1.92 2.68
CA ARG A 202 -28.14 -2.45 3.60
C ARG A 202 -29.02 -1.34 4.16
N GLU A 203 -28.42 -0.24 4.61
CA GLU A 203 -29.16 0.93 5.10
C GLU A 203 -30.08 1.51 4.02
N ASP A 204 -29.58 1.61 2.78
CA ASP A 204 -30.38 2.04 1.61
C ASP A 204 -31.51 1.04 1.31
N SER A 205 -31.25 -0.26 1.38
CA SER A 205 -32.27 -1.29 1.15
C SER A 205 -33.37 -1.25 2.22
N ASP A 206 -33.00 -1.07 3.48
CA ASP A 206 -33.95 -0.95 4.58
C ASP A 206 -34.74 0.36 4.51
N ALA A 207 -34.10 1.46 4.12
CA ALA A 207 -34.79 2.72 3.83
C ALA A 207 -35.79 2.58 2.68
N ALA A 208 -35.42 1.90 1.60
CA ALA A 208 -36.31 1.61 0.47
C ALA A 208 -37.50 0.73 0.89
N ARG A 209 -37.27 -0.30 1.72
CA ARG A 209 -38.36 -1.15 2.27
C ARG A 209 -39.31 -0.35 3.17
N ASN A 210 -38.78 0.50 4.03
CA ASN A 210 -39.60 1.36 4.90
C ASN A 210 -40.41 2.36 4.08
N ALA A 211 -39.81 2.94 3.04
CA ALA A 211 -40.52 3.84 2.11
C ALA A 211 -41.63 3.10 1.35
N GLN A 212 -41.39 1.86 0.93
CA GLN A 212 -42.41 1.02 0.29
C GLN A 212 -43.55 0.67 1.25
N ALA A 213 -43.24 0.26 2.48
CA ALA A 213 -44.25 0.00 3.51
C ALA A 213 -45.11 1.24 3.81
N ALA A 214 -44.49 2.42 3.94
CA ALA A 214 -45.21 3.69 4.13
C ALA A 214 -46.08 4.03 2.92
N ALA A 215 -45.62 3.77 1.69
CA ALA A 215 -46.40 3.96 0.48
C ALA A 215 -47.61 3.01 0.41
N ASP A 216 -47.44 1.74 0.81
CA ASP A 216 -48.52 0.75 0.86
C ASP A 216 -49.58 1.11 1.93
N GLU A 217 -49.14 1.59 3.10
CA GLU A 217 -50.03 2.12 4.14
C GLU A 217 -50.80 3.34 3.65
N ALA A 218 -50.13 4.30 3.02
CA ALA A 218 -50.77 5.47 2.42
C ALA A 218 -51.76 5.09 1.32
N ALA A 219 -51.42 4.13 0.46
CA ALA A 219 -52.32 3.62 -0.57
C ALA A 219 -53.55 2.94 0.04
N THR A 220 -53.37 2.18 1.12
CA THR A 220 -54.47 1.52 1.85
C THR A 220 -55.38 2.56 2.52
N ALA A 221 -54.81 3.58 3.17
CA ALA A 221 -55.54 4.69 3.75
C ALA A 221 -56.34 5.46 2.68
N ALA A 222 -55.72 5.77 1.54
CA ALA A 222 -56.36 6.45 0.42
C ALA A 222 -57.52 5.62 -0.17
N ARG A 223 -57.37 4.29 -0.30
CA ARG A 223 -58.47 3.39 -0.69
C ARG A 223 -59.60 3.45 0.33
N GLY A 224 -59.30 3.36 1.63
CA GLY A 224 -60.30 3.46 2.69
C GLY A 224 -60.99 4.83 2.76
N GLU A 225 -60.33 5.92 2.39
CA GLU A 225 -60.94 7.23 2.22
C GLU A 225 -61.83 7.31 0.97
N ALA A 226 -61.37 6.76 -0.15
CA ALA A 226 -62.16 6.68 -1.38
C ALA A 226 -63.44 5.86 -1.18
N ASP A 227 -63.36 4.72 -0.50
CA ASP A 227 -64.52 3.89 -0.17
C ASP A 227 -65.50 4.63 0.76
N ARG A 228 -64.99 5.34 1.78
CA ARG A 228 -65.82 6.20 2.65
C ARG A 228 -66.47 7.35 1.88
N ALA A 229 -65.76 7.97 0.94
CA ALA A 229 -66.31 9.00 0.09
C ALA A 229 -67.39 8.45 -0.85
N ARG A 230 -67.17 7.26 -1.42
CA ARG A 230 -68.14 6.58 -2.29
C ARG A 230 -69.40 6.19 -1.51
N ALA A 231 -69.27 5.63 -0.31
CA ALA A 231 -70.40 5.33 0.58
C ALA A 231 -71.19 6.59 0.97
N ARG A 232 -70.50 7.71 1.25
CA ARG A 232 -71.16 9.01 1.51
C ARG A 232 -71.90 9.52 0.27
N ALA A 233 -71.31 9.40 -0.91
CA ALA A 233 -71.96 9.80 -2.17
C ALA A 233 -73.21 8.95 -2.45
N GLU A 234 -73.15 7.63 -2.21
CA GLU A 234 -74.30 6.72 -2.32
C GLU A 234 -75.40 7.07 -1.29
N GLN A 235 -75.02 7.40 -0.06
CA GLN A 235 -75.96 7.86 0.96
C GLN A 235 -76.66 9.17 0.54
N ILE A 236 -75.88 10.16 0.07
CA ILE A 236 -76.43 11.43 -0.44
C ILE A 236 -77.34 11.18 -1.64
N ALA A 237 -76.97 10.29 -2.55
CA ALA A 237 -77.81 9.93 -3.69
C ALA A 237 -79.15 9.31 -3.24
N THR A 238 -79.10 8.41 -2.27
CA THR A 238 -80.31 7.78 -1.70
C THR A 238 -81.19 8.81 -0.99
N GLU A 239 -80.60 9.72 -0.22
CA GLU A 239 -81.30 10.83 0.44
C GLU A 239 -81.91 11.80 -0.59
N ALA A 240 -81.20 12.10 -1.68
CA ALA A 240 -81.68 12.94 -2.77
C ALA A 240 -82.85 12.27 -3.53
N GLU A 241 -82.77 10.97 -3.83
CA GLU A 241 -83.87 10.21 -4.42
C GLU A 241 -85.11 10.19 -3.52
N ALA A 242 -84.92 10.01 -2.20
CA ALA A 242 -86.01 10.09 -1.23
C ALA A 242 -86.62 11.50 -1.16
N ALA A 243 -85.80 12.55 -1.20
CA ALA A 243 -86.26 13.94 -1.23
C ALA A 243 -87.03 14.27 -2.53
N VAL A 244 -86.57 13.77 -3.69
CA VAL A 244 -87.29 13.90 -4.97
C VAL A 244 -88.62 13.18 -4.92
N ARG A 245 -88.69 11.95 -4.38
CA ARG A 245 -89.94 11.20 -4.23
C ARG A 245 -90.92 11.92 -3.30
N ALA A 246 -90.44 12.41 -2.15
CA ALA A 246 -91.26 13.21 -1.23
C ALA A 246 -91.76 14.51 -1.88
N GLY A 247 -90.92 15.15 -2.71
CA GLY A 247 -91.28 16.34 -3.51
C GLY A 247 -92.37 16.02 -4.55
N GLN A 248 -92.25 14.91 -5.27
CA GLN A 248 -93.26 14.44 -6.23
C GLN A 248 -94.59 14.12 -5.55
N GLU A 249 -94.57 13.48 -4.38
CA GLU A 249 -95.79 13.22 -3.59
C GLU A 249 -96.41 14.51 -3.03
N ALA A 250 -95.60 15.51 -2.66
CA ALA A 250 -96.09 16.83 -2.28
C ALA A 250 -96.73 17.56 -3.47
N LEU A 251 -96.13 17.46 -4.67
CA LEU A 251 -96.67 18.03 -5.89
C LEU A 251 -97.99 17.36 -6.28
N ALA A 252 -98.07 16.02 -6.25
CA ALA A 252 -99.30 15.28 -6.51
C ALA A 252 -100.43 15.66 -5.52
N ARG A 253 -100.09 15.90 -4.25
CA ARG A 253 -101.06 16.42 -3.24
C ARG A 253 -101.49 17.85 -3.54
N ALA A 254 -100.59 18.69 -4.04
CA ALA A 254 -100.92 20.06 -4.46
C ALA A 254 -101.82 20.07 -5.71
N ASP A 255 -101.52 19.24 -6.70
CA ASP A 255 -102.32 19.08 -7.92
C ASP A 255 -103.72 18.52 -7.61
N ALA A 256 -103.82 17.54 -6.71
CA ALA A 256 -105.11 17.03 -6.25
C ALA A 256 -105.95 18.12 -5.53
N ARG A 257 -105.31 18.99 -4.73
CA ARG A 257 -105.97 20.14 -4.11
C ARG A 257 -106.39 21.19 -5.14
N ALA A 258 -105.57 21.46 -6.14
CA ALA A 258 -105.89 22.38 -7.23
C ALA A 258 -107.07 21.87 -8.07
N ALA A 259 -107.12 20.57 -8.36
CA ALA A 259 -108.24 19.94 -9.06
C ALA A 259 -109.54 19.99 -8.23
N ALA A 260 -109.47 19.80 -6.91
CA ALA A 260 -110.64 19.94 -6.03
C ALA A 260 -111.18 21.38 -6.02
N LEU A 261 -110.31 22.39 -5.89
CA LEU A 261 -110.68 23.80 -5.95
C LEU A 261 -111.24 24.21 -7.33
N ALA A 262 -110.72 23.64 -8.42
CA ALA A 262 -111.29 23.84 -9.75
C ALA A 262 -112.70 23.23 -9.87
N GLY A 263 -112.91 22.04 -9.30
CA GLY A 263 -114.24 21.41 -9.23
C GLY A 263 -115.25 22.24 -8.43
N GLU A 264 -114.83 22.81 -7.29
CA GLU A 264 -115.67 23.72 -6.48
C GLU A 264 -116.00 25.00 -7.25
N ARG A 265 -115.02 25.60 -7.94
CA ARG A 265 -115.24 26.78 -8.80
C ARG A 265 -116.22 26.50 -9.92
N ASP A 266 -116.13 25.35 -10.59
CA ASP A 266 -117.01 25.00 -11.71
C ASP A 266 -118.44 24.67 -11.23
N ALA A 267 -118.58 24.10 -10.04
CA ALA A 267 -119.89 23.91 -9.38
C ALA A 267 -120.53 25.26 -9.00
N GLU A 268 -119.76 26.20 -8.46
CA GLU A 268 -120.25 27.55 -8.16
C GLU A 268 -120.60 28.34 -9.43
N ARG A 269 -119.80 28.22 -10.49
CA ARG A 269 -120.14 28.82 -11.79
C ARG A 269 -121.46 28.29 -12.34
N SER A 270 -121.71 26.98 -12.23
CA SER A 270 -122.98 26.35 -12.65
C SER A 270 -124.17 26.81 -11.80
N ARG A 271 -123.97 27.07 -10.49
CA ARG A 271 -124.99 27.65 -9.61
C ARG A 271 -125.31 29.09 -10.01
N VAL A 272 -124.30 29.91 -10.31
CA VAL A 272 -124.49 31.29 -10.78
C VAL A 272 -125.20 31.33 -12.12
N GLU A 273 -124.85 30.46 -13.08
CA GLU A 273 -125.55 30.36 -14.37
C GLU A 273 -127.03 29.98 -14.20
N THR A 274 -127.34 29.04 -13.29
CA THR A 274 -128.73 28.68 -12.96
C THR A 274 -129.49 29.87 -12.36
N LEU A 275 -128.88 30.58 -11.39
CA LEU A 275 -129.48 31.75 -10.75
C LEU A 275 -129.71 32.92 -11.72
N LEU A 276 -128.82 33.11 -12.70
CA LEU A 276 -129.01 34.10 -13.77
C LEU A 276 -130.14 33.71 -14.73
N GLY A 277 -130.31 32.41 -15.00
CA GLY A 277 -131.46 31.89 -15.74
C GLY A 277 -132.79 32.15 -15.01
N ASP A 278 -132.84 31.88 -13.71
CA ASP A 278 -134.03 32.09 -12.87
C ASP A 278 -134.38 33.58 -12.73
N LEU A 279 -133.37 34.45 -12.62
CA LEU A 279 -133.57 35.91 -12.57
C LEU A 279 -134.13 36.46 -13.89
N ALA A 280 -133.71 35.91 -15.04
CA ALA A 280 -134.23 36.30 -16.34
C ALA A 280 -135.70 35.88 -16.53
N ILE A 281 -136.09 34.71 -15.99
CA ILE A 281 -137.49 34.24 -15.99
C ILE A 281 -138.34 35.14 -15.08
N ALA A 282 -137.88 35.40 -13.84
CA ALA A 282 -138.60 36.25 -12.89
C ALA A 282 -138.82 37.69 -13.40
N ARG A 283 -137.84 38.25 -14.12
CA ARG A 283 -137.97 39.58 -14.74
C ARG A 283 -139.02 39.60 -15.85
N ARG A 284 -139.06 38.55 -16.69
CA ARG A 284 -140.05 38.41 -17.77
C ARG A 284 -141.47 38.26 -17.24
N ASP A 285 -141.63 37.52 -16.14
CA ASP A 285 -142.93 37.34 -15.47
C ASP A 285 -143.39 38.62 -14.77
N ALA A 286 -142.48 39.39 -14.18
CA ALA A 286 -142.79 40.70 -13.62
C ALA A 286 -143.22 41.73 -14.70
N GLU A 287 -142.51 41.77 -15.83
CA GLU A 287 -142.87 42.63 -16.97
C GLU A 287 -144.24 42.26 -17.56
N LYS A 288 -144.56 40.96 -17.62
CA LYS A 288 -145.88 40.48 -18.05
C LYS A 288 -147.00 40.84 -17.06
N ALA A 289 -146.75 40.69 -15.76
CA ALA A 289 -147.72 41.05 -14.71
C ALA A 289 -148.00 42.57 -14.67
N VAL A 290 -147.00 43.42 -14.95
CA VAL A 290 -147.18 44.87 -15.07
C VAL A 290 -148.06 45.20 -16.29
N GLY A 291 -147.81 44.56 -17.44
CA GLY A 291 -148.64 44.73 -18.64
C GLY A 291 -150.09 44.28 -18.44
N GLU A 292 -150.32 43.17 -17.74
CA GLU A 292 -151.67 42.67 -17.41
C GLU A 292 -152.39 43.60 -16.41
N ALA A 293 -151.68 44.19 -15.44
CA ALA A 293 -152.24 45.13 -14.48
C ALA A 293 -152.61 46.50 -15.12
N GLU A 294 -151.83 46.98 -16.09
CA GLU A 294 -152.14 48.21 -16.84
C GLU A 294 -153.34 48.02 -17.78
N ALA A 295 -153.43 46.87 -18.45
CA ALA A 295 -154.60 46.51 -19.27
C ALA A 295 -155.88 46.41 -18.42
N ALA A 296 -155.80 45.82 -17.22
CA ALA A 296 -156.94 45.74 -16.30
C ALA A 296 -157.39 47.12 -15.79
N ARG A 297 -156.46 48.05 -15.53
CA ARG A 297 -156.79 49.43 -15.11
C ARG A 297 -157.46 50.24 -16.23
N GLN A 298 -157.00 50.09 -17.47
CA GLN A 298 -157.61 50.76 -18.62
C GLN A 298 -159.03 50.24 -18.90
N ALA A 299 -159.25 48.93 -18.76
CA ALA A 299 -160.58 48.33 -18.88
C ALA A 299 -161.54 48.82 -17.78
N LEU A 300 -161.05 48.96 -16.54
CA LEU A 300 -161.85 49.49 -15.43
C LEU A 300 -162.23 50.96 -15.66
N ALA A 301 -161.30 51.79 -16.13
CA ALA A 301 -161.57 53.20 -16.46
C ALA A 301 -162.61 53.36 -17.57
N ALA A 302 -162.51 52.56 -18.65
CA ALA A 302 -163.49 52.57 -19.73
C ALA A 302 -164.90 52.14 -19.26
N SER A 303 -164.98 51.18 -18.33
CA SER A 303 -166.25 50.76 -17.75
C SER A 303 -166.87 51.80 -16.81
N ALA A 304 -166.04 52.57 -16.08
CA ALA A 304 -166.49 53.65 -15.21
C ALA A 304 -167.05 54.83 -16.03
N ASP A 305 -166.42 55.16 -17.15
CA ASP A 305 -166.90 56.19 -18.07
C ASP A 305 -168.26 55.81 -18.69
N GLN A 306 -168.45 54.54 -19.08
CA GLN A 306 -169.73 54.03 -19.58
C GLN A 306 -170.87 54.11 -18.54
N VAL A 307 -170.58 53.78 -17.28
CA VAL A 307 -171.58 53.90 -16.19
C VAL A 307 -171.96 55.36 -15.94
N SER A 308 -170.99 56.29 -16.01
CA SER A 308 -171.25 57.71 -15.84
C SER A 308 -172.13 58.31 -16.95
N ALA A 309 -171.93 57.86 -18.21
CA ALA A 309 -172.72 58.27 -19.37
C ALA A 309 -174.17 57.76 -19.30
N LEU A 310 -174.35 56.48 -18.92
CA LEU A 310 -175.69 55.90 -18.74
C LEU A 310 -176.46 56.57 -17.59
N ALA A 311 -175.78 56.97 -16.51
CA ALA A 311 -176.37 57.70 -15.40
C ALA A 311 -176.72 59.17 -15.72
N SER A 312 -176.05 59.80 -16.69
CA SER A 312 -176.46 61.11 -17.23
C SER A 312 -177.66 60.99 -18.17
N ASP A 313 -177.69 59.95 -19.01
CA ASP A 313 -178.81 59.71 -19.93
C ASP A 313 -180.11 59.40 -19.18
N GLN A 314 -180.04 58.62 -18.11
CA GLN A 314 -181.20 58.36 -17.24
C GLN A 314 -181.78 59.65 -16.62
N ARG A 315 -180.93 60.54 -16.10
CA ARG A 315 -181.35 61.83 -15.53
C ARG A 315 -182.00 62.75 -16.55
N VAL A 316 -181.50 62.76 -17.79
CA VAL A 316 -182.11 63.54 -18.88
C VAL A 316 -183.47 62.97 -19.26
N LEU A 317 -183.62 61.64 -19.31
CA LEU A 317 -184.90 60.99 -19.62
C LEU A 317 -185.95 61.21 -18.53
N GLU A 318 -185.57 61.18 -17.25
CA GLU A 318 -186.46 61.50 -16.12
C GLU A 318 -186.95 62.96 -16.19
N SER A 319 -186.06 63.92 -16.44
CA SER A 319 -186.44 65.34 -16.58
C SER A 319 -187.37 65.61 -17.76
N LYS A 320 -187.20 64.88 -18.89
CA LYS A 320 -188.07 64.99 -20.06
C LYS A 320 -189.45 64.38 -19.81
N LEU A 321 -189.53 63.32 -19.00
CA LEU A 321 -190.80 62.69 -18.62
C LEU A 321 -191.61 63.58 -17.67
N GLU A 322 -190.94 64.22 -16.70
CA GLU A 322 -191.57 65.21 -15.80
C GLU A 322 -192.10 66.42 -16.56
N ALA A 323 -191.30 66.98 -17.48
CA ALA A 323 -191.73 68.09 -18.34
C ALA A 323 -192.96 67.73 -19.19
N ALA A 324 -192.95 66.55 -19.83
CA ALA A 324 -194.09 66.07 -20.62
C ALA A 324 -195.36 65.83 -19.77
N SER A 325 -195.20 65.39 -18.51
CA SER A 325 -196.33 65.21 -17.60
C SER A 325 -196.97 66.53 -17.18
N THR A 326 -196.14 67.58 -17.06
CA THR A 326 -196.55 68.92 -16.67
C THR A 326 -197.28 69.62 -17.82
N ASP A 327 -196.82 69.44 -19.06
CA ASP A 327 -197.50 69.95 -20.26
C ASP A 327 -198.87 69.32 -20.49
N VAL A 328 -199.02 68.01 -20.24
CA VAL A 328 -200.31 67.31 -20.32
C VAL A 328 -201.30 67.80 -19.26
N GLN A 329 -200.83 68.13 -18.06
CA GLN A 329 -201.67 68.73 -17.02
C GLN A 329 -202.08 70.17 -17.35
N GLY A 330 -201.18 70.96 -17.95
CA GLY A 330 -201.47 72.31 -18.45
C GLY A 330 -202.57 72.30 -19.52
N LEU A 331 -202.45 71.41 -20.51
CA LEU A 331 -203.43 71.29 -21.60
C LEU A 331 -204.80 70.81 -21.10
N ARG A 332 -204.86 69.93 -20.09
CA ARG A 332 -206.13 69.53 -19.44
C ARG A 332 -206.81 70.70 -18.71
N GLY A 333 -206.04 71.54 -18.03
CA GLY A 333 -206.55 72.74 -17.36
C GLY A 333 -207.10 73.77 -18.34
N GLU A 334 -206.45 73.93 -19.49
CA GLU A 334 -206.95 74.80 -20.55
C GLU A 334 -208.30 74.31 -21.09
N VAL A 335 -208.41 73.03 -21.46
CA VAL A 335 -209.65 72.44 -22.00
C VAL A 335 -210.83 72.59 -21.03
N GLU A 336 -210.61 72.44 -19.73
CA GLU A 336 -211.65 72.71 -18.73
C GLU A 336 -212.07 74.18 -18.66
N SER A 337 -211.12 75.11 -18.83
CA SER A 337 -211.42 76.54 -18.87
C SER A 337 -212.25 76.92 -20.11
N TRP A 338 -211.97 76.29 -21.25
CA TRP A 338 -212.74 76.47 -22.49
C TRP A 338 -214.16 75.92 -22.33
N ARG A 339 -214.30 74.76 -21.69
CA ARG A 339 -215.61 74.14 -21.43
C ARG A 339 -216.46 74.95 -20.44
N ARG A 340 -215.85 75.48 -19.37
CA ARG A 340 -216.53 76.38 -18.43
C ARG A 340 -216.99 77.68 -19.10
N ARG A 341 -216.20 78.23 -20.02
CA ARG A 341 -216.57 79.42 -20.79
C ARG A 341 -217.72 79.17 -21.77
N ALA A 342 -217.78 77.98 -22.38
CA ALA A 342 -218.91 77.61 -23.24
C ALA A 342 -220.22 77.50 -22.44
N LEU A 343 -220.18 76.89 -21.25
CA LEU A 343 -221.37 76.77 -20.38
C LEU A 343 -221.84 78.13 -19.82
N ALA A 344 -220.93 79.08 -19.61
CA ALA A 344 -221.29 80.43 -19.15
C ALA A 344 -221.87 81.33 -20.26
N ALA A 345 -221.68 80.98 -21.53
CA ALA A 345 -222.22 81.74 -22.66
C ALA A 345 -223.70 81.42 -22.90
N GLU A 346 -224.15 80.18 -22.71
CA GLU A 346 -225.54 79.81 -23.02
C GLU A 346 -226.54 80.19 -21.91
N VAL A 347 -226.10 80.31 -20.66
CA VAL A 347 -226.94 80.85 -19.56
C VAL A 347 -227.32 82.33 -19.77
N ARG A 348 -226.71 83.04 -20.74
CA ARG A 348 -227.06 84.44 -21.06
C ARG A 348 -228.14 84.63 -22.12
N LEU A 349 -228.63 83.58 -22.78
CA LEU A 349 -229.68 83.74 -23.81
C LEU A 349 -231.05 83.16 -23.42
N GLU A 350 -231.18 82.59 -22.23
CA GLU A 350 -232.47 82.36 -21.57
C GLU A 350 -232.72 83.42 -20.49
N ARG A 351 -233.10 84.64 -20.88
CA ARG A 351 -234.11 85.38 -20.09
C ARG A 351 -234.80 86.51 -20.86
N PRO A 352 -236.15 86.48 -20.91
CA PRO A 352 -237.00 87.56 -21.44
C PRO A 352 -237.32 88.59 -20.35
N THR A 353 -237.56 89.85 -20.71
CA THR A 353 -238.49 90.78 -20.02
C THR A 353 -238.72 92.07 -20.81
N GLU A 354 -239.99 92.46 -20.87
CA GLU A 354 -240.64 93.64 -21.48
C GLU A 354 -240.32 94.98 -20.77
N ALA A 355 -240.45 96.10 -21.51
CA ALA A 355 -241.39 97.21 -21.24
C ALA A 355 -241.02 98.50 -22.05
N ASP A 356 -241.66 98.71 -23.21
CA ASP A 356 -242.63 99.77 -23.55
C ASP A 356 -243.23 99.50 -24.94
#